data_AF-W7T8H8-F1
#
_entry.id   AF-W7T8H8-F1
#
_cell.length_a   1.000
_cell.length_b   1.000
_cell.length_c   1.000
_cell.angle_alpha   90.00
_cell.angle_beta   90.00
_cell.angle_gamma   90.00
#
_symmetry.space_group_name_H-M   'P 1'
#
loop_
_entity.id
_entity.type
_entity.pdbx_description
1 polymer ?
#
loop_
_entity_poly.entity_id
_entity_poly.type
_entity_poly.pdbx_seq_one_letter_code
_entity_poly.pdbx_strand_id
1 'polypeptide(L)'
;MADDTVHASAEDGYGVEEHEVLAVLATLVGDRDGEDPSWWFTHLSSRRALLLEVAGRVADMTAHTAAEIYQDMGDNRSYAKLGAALNLSRSRAQQLVERARASTDTRPAE
;
A
#
# COMPACT_ATOMS: atom_id res chain seq x y z
N MET A 1 -17.77 -33.91 7.73
CA MET A 1 -17.78 -32.84 6.71
C MET A 1 -18.08 -31.57 7.46
N ALA A 2 -17.06 -30.95 8.03
CA ALA A 2 -16.21 -29.96 7.39
C ALA A 2 -16.99 -28.68 7.11
N ASP A 3 -16.83 -27.68 7.98
CA ASP A 3 -16.57 -26.33 7.52
C ASP A 3 -15.76 -25.60 8.60
N ASP A 4 -14.48 -25.96 8.68
CA ASP A 4 -13.47 -25.25 9.45
C ASP A 4 -13.01 -24.10 8.54
N THR A 5 -13.83 -23.04 8.47
CA THR A 5 -13.46 -21.83 7.72
C THR A 5 -12.36 -21.14 8.51
N VAL A 6 -11.13 -21.47 8.13
CA VAL A 6 -9.89 -20.86 8.60
C VAL A 6 -10.00 -19.35 8.45
N HIS A 7 -10.11 -18.64 9.57
CA HIS A 7 -9.79 -17.23 9.66
C HIS A 7 -8.29 -17.10 9.34
N ALA A 8 -7.98 -16.91 8.06
CA ALA A 8 -6.69 -16.44 7.62
C ALA A 8 -6.54 -15.00 8.10
N SER A 9 -6.05 -14.84 9.33
CA SER A 9 -5.49 -13.57 9.81
C SER A 9 -4.45 -13.14 8.79
N ALA A 10 -4.73 -12.01 8.14
CA ALA A 10 -3.81 -11.31 7.27
C ALA A 10 -2.66 -10.76 8.13
N GLU A 11 -1.69 -11.60 8.46
CA GLU A 11 -0.36 -11.14 8.86
C GLU A 11 0.48 -10.91 7.59
N ASP A 12 0.01 -10.00 6.73
CA ASP A 12 0.84 -9.42 5.68
C ASP A 12 1.53 -8.20 6.30
N GLY A 13 2.72 -8.42 6.87
CA GLY A 13 3.59 -7.33 7.30
C GLY A 13 3.72 -6.31 6.15
N TYR A 14 3.46 -5.04 6.46
CA TYR A 14 3.33 -3.88 5.55
C TYR A 14 1.94 -3.60 4.94
N GLY A 15 0.87 -4.28 5.34
CA GLY A 15 -0.49 -3.81 5.12
C GLY A 15 -0.87 -2.77 6.18
N VAL A 16 -1.14 -1.52 5.79
CA VAL A 16 -1.81 -0.58 6.69
C VAL A 16 -3.29 -0.94 6.66
N GLU A 17 -3.80 -1.40 7.79
CA GLU A 17 -5.21 -1.77 7.92
C GLU A 17 -6.10 -0.51 8.00
N GLU A 18 -7.33 -0.60 7.53
CA GLU A 18 -8.24 0.56 7.45
C GLU A 18 -8.42 1.24 8.83
N HIS A 19 -8.46 0.46 9.90
CA HIS A 19 -8.58 0.96 11.26
C HIS A 19 -7.34 1.75 11.73
N GLU A 20 -6.15 1.45 11.23
CA GLU A 20 -4.92 2.18 11.52
C GLU A 20 -4.91 3.54 10.82
N VAL A 21 -5.43 3.60 9.59
CA VAL A 21 -5.65 4.86 8.86
C VAL A 21 -6.67 5.74 9.60
N LEU A 22 -7.76 5.15 10.08
CA LEU A 22 -8.79 5.86 10.85
C LEU A 22 -8.27 6.37 12.20
N ALA A 23 -7.40 5.62 12.88
CA ALA A 23 -6.79 6.05 14.13
C ALA A 23 -5.83 7.25 13.94
N VAL A 24 -5.05 7.24 12.86
CA VAL A 24 -4.18 8.38 12.49
C VAL A 24 -5.04 9.59 12.11
N LEU A 25 -6.12 9.40 11.35
CA LEU A 25 -7.07 10.45 11.02
C LEU A 25 -7.68 11.08 12.28
N ALA A 26 -8.16 10.26 13.23
CA ALA A 26 -8.72 10.75 14.49
C ALA A 26 -7.71 11.57 15.31
N THR A 27 -6.45 11.11 15.37
CA THR A 27 -5.36 11.80 16.08
C THR A 27 -4.97 13.12 15.41
N LEU A 28 -4.93 13.14 14.08
CA LEU A 28 -4.60 14.32 13.27
C LEU A 28 -5.65 15.42 13.33
N VAL A 29 -6.86 15.05 13.72
CA VAL A 29 -8.04 15.90 13.76
C VAL A 29 -8.23 16.54 15.13
N GLY A 30 -8.01 15.79 16.22
CA GLY A 30 -8.16 16.31 17.59
C GLY A 30 -9.60 16.70 17.95
N ASP A 31 -9.83 17.08 19.20
CA ASP A 31 -11.15 17.50 19.70
C ASP A 31 -11.37 19.00 19.42
N ARG A 32 -12.41 19.35 18.65
CA ARG A 32 -12.66 20.72 18.14
C ARG A 32 -14.11 21.14 18.18
N ASP A 33 -14.72 20.93 19.34
CA ASP A 33 -16.08 21.33 19.64
C ASP A 33 -16.31 22.83 19.34
N GLY A 34 -17.26 23.15 18.45
CA GLY A 34 -17.66 24.52 18.10
C GLY A 34 -17.23 25.07 16.73
N GLU A 35 -16.52 24.32 15.89
CA GLU A 35 -16.21 24.74 14.50
C GLU A 35 -17.36 24.44 13.51
N ASP A 36 -17.52 25.28 12.48
CA ASP A 36 -18.57 25.18 11.46
C ASP A 36 -18.47 23.84 10.67
N PRO A 37 -19.52 23.00 10.65
CA PRO A 37 -19.52 21.68 10.01
C PRO A 37 -19.15 21.67 8.53
N SER A 38 -19.35 22.78 7.82
CA SER A 38 -19.05 22.88 6.38
C SER A 38 -17.54 22.95 6.11
N TRP A 39 -16.82 23.79 6.87
CA TRP A 39 -15.36 23.90 6.81
C TRP A 39 -14.69 22.62 7.29
N TRP A 40 -15.27 21.98 8.30
CA TRP A 40 -14.88 20.67 8.80
C TRP A 40 -14.90 19.58 7.72
N PHE A 41 -16.01 19.46 6.98
CA PHE A 41 -16.15 18.44 5.94
C PHE A 41 -15.17 18.65 4.78
N THR A 42 -14.97 19.91 4.36
CA THR A 42 -13.96 20.25 3.35
C THR A 42 -12.55 19.95 3.86
N HIS A 43 -12.20 20.35 5.08
CA HIS A 43 -10.88 20.11 5.67
C HIS A 43 -10.55 18.62 5.78
N LEU A 44 -11.49 17.80 6.28
CA LEU A 44 -11.32 16.34 6.36
C LEU A 44 -11.20 15.69 4.99
N SER A 45 -12.03 16.11 4.03
CA SER A 45 -11.99 15.60 2.66
C SER A 45 -10.65 15.90 1.98
N SER A 46 -10.12 17.12 2.15
CA SER A 46 -8.81 17.51 1.63
C SER A 46 -7.67 16.73 2.28
N ARG A 47 -7.70 16.51 3.60
CA ARG A 47 -6.65 15.72 4.30
C ARG A 47 -6.72 14.24 3.93
N ARG A 48 -7.92 13.68 3.81
CA ARG A 48 -8.11 12.31 3.33
C ARG A 48 -7.59 12.14 1.90
N ALA A 49 -7.89 13.08 1.01
CA ALA A 49 -7.37 13.06 -0.36
C ALA A 49 -5.83 13.12 -0.38
N LEU A 50 -5.23 14.01 0.43
CA LEU A 50 -3.76 14.09 0.54
C LEU A 50 -3.15 12.80 1.08
N LEU A 51 -3.74 12.18 2.11
CA LEU A 51 -3.25 10.93 2.67
C LEU A 51 -3.34 9.78 1.67
N LEU A 52 -4.44 9.70 0.90
CA LEU A 52 -4.59 8.71 -0.17
C LEU A 52 -3.54 8.91 -1.27
N GLU A 53 -3.27 10.15 -1.67
CA GLU A 53 -2.24 10.48 -2.65
C GLU A 53 -0.84 10.07 -2.16
N VAL A 54 -0.51 10.39 -0.91
CA VAL A 54 0.77 9.99 -0.30
C VAL A 54 0.88 8.47 -0.20
N ALA A 55 -0.17 7.79 0.25
CA ALA A 55 -0.20 6.33 0.34
C ALA A 55 -0.03 5.67 -1.04
N GLY A 56 -0.69 6.21 -2.07
CA GLY A 56 -0.52 5.79 -3.46
C GLY A 56 0.93 5.93 -3.91
N ARG A 57 1.56 7.09 -3.65
CA ARG A 57 2.95 7.34 -4.01
C ARG A 57 3.93 6.42 -3.28
N VAL A 58 3.72 6.15 -1.99
CA VAL A 58 4.53 5.20 -1.22
C VAL A 58 4.37 3.78 -1.76
N ALA A 59 3.15 3.37 -2.10
CA ALA A 59 2.89 2.06 -2.71
C ALA A 59 3.59 1.91 -4.06
N ASP A 60 3.58 2.96 -4.89
CA ASP A 60 4.26 2.96 -6.18
C ASP A 60 5.78 2.93 -6.03
N MET A 61 6.34 3.72 -5.10
CA MET A 61 7.77 3.64 -4.77
C MET A 61 8.17 2.23 -4.32
N THR A 62 7.36 1.61 -3.45
CA THR A 62 7.60 0.23 -2.98
C THR A 62 7.60 -0.76 -4.13
N ALA A 63 6.65 -0.62 -5.07
CA ALA A 63 6.59 -1.47 -6.26
C ALA A 63 7.84 -1.31 -7.14
N HIS A 64 8.29 -0.08 -7.38
CA HIS A 64 9.49 0.18 -8.18
C HIS A 64 10.75 -0.37 -7.51
N THR A 65 10.94 -0.15 -6.21
CA THR A 65 12.08 -0.73 -5.48
C THR A 65 12.08 -2.26 -5.53
N ALA A 66 10.91 -2.90 -5.38
CA ALA A 66 10.81 -4.36 -5.52
C ALA A 66 11.17 -4.83 -6.94
N ALA A 67 10.79 -4.08 -7.97
CA ALA A 67 11.14 -4.36 -9.36
C ALA A 67 12.65 -4.17 -9.62
N GLU A 68 13.27 -3.12 -9.11
CA GLU A 68 14.72 -2.89 -9.19
C GLU A 68 15.49 -4.06 -8.56
N ILE A 69 15.15 -4.43 -7.33
CA ILE A 69 15.75 -5.58 -6.63
C ILE A 69 15.54 -6.87 -7.46
N TYR A 70 14.36 -7.06 -8.05
CA TYR A 70 14.09 -8.22 -8.90
C TYR A 70 14.95 -8.25 -10.17
N GLN A 71 15.25 -7.10 -10.78
CA GLN A 71 16.14 -7.01 -11.94
C GLN A 71 17.61 -7.26 -11.53
N ASP A 72 18.04 -6.72 -10.40
CA ASP A 72 19.40 -6.88 -9.87
C ASP A 72 19.73 -8.33 -9.51
N MET A 73 18.72 -9.19 -9.30
CA MET A 73 18.91 -10.64 -9.14
C MET A 73 19.38 -11.36 -10.42
N GLY A 74 19.30 -10.73 -11.59
CA GLY A 74 19.74 -11.27 -12.87
C GLY A 74 19.12 -12.62 -13.24
N ASP A 75 19.93 -13.56 -13.72
CA ASP A 75 19.49 -14.91 -14.15
C ASP A 75 18.93 -15.77 -13.02
N ASN A 76 19.24 -15.41 -11.78
CA ASN A 76 18.77 -16.12 -10.59
C ASN A 76 17.43 -15.62 -10.07
N ARG A 77 16.79 -14.64 -10.73
CA ARG A 77 15.55 -14.02 -10.26
C ARG A 77 14.40 -15.01 -10.18
N SER A 78 13.67 -14.94 -9.07
CA SER A 78 12.38 -15.61 -8.92
C SER A 78 11.54 -14.86 -7.88
N TYR A 79 10.22 -14.87 -8.04
CA TYR A 79 9.34 -14.22 -7.08
C TYR A 79 9.42 -14.84 -5.68
N ALA A 80 9.83 -16.11 -5.56
CA ALA A 80 10.06 -16.75 -4.27
C ALA A 80 11.31 -16.18 -3.57
N LYS A 81 12.40 -15.93 -4.30
CA LYS A 81 13.61 -15.31 -3.76
C LYS A 81 13.40 -13.84 -3.42
N LEU A 82 12.68 -13.11 -4.27
CA LEU A 82 12.28 -11.74 -3.98
C LEU A 82 11.40 -11.66 -2.73
N GLY A 83 10.41 -12.56 -2.63
CA GLY A 83 9.58 -12.70 -1.43
C GLY A 83 10.43 -12.94 -0.19
N ALA A 84 11.35 -13.91 -0.22
CA ALA A 84 12.25 -14.16 0.90
C ALA A 84 13.13 -12.95 1.26
N ALA A 85 13.67 -12.23 0.27
CA ALA A 85 14.52 -11.05 0.47
C ALA A 85 13.75 -9.87 1.09
N LEU A 86 12.47 -9.71 0.75
CA LEU A 86 11.62 -8.63 1.22
C LEU A 86 10.73 -9.03 2.42
N ASN A 87 10.86 -10.27 2.92
CA ASN A 87 9.97 -10.86 3.91
C ASN A 87 8.48 -10.79 3.49
N LEU A 88 8.21 -11.18 2.24
CA LEU A 88 6.89 -11.21 1.62
C LEU A 88 6.56 -12.61 1.10
N SER A 89 5.27 -12.89 0.94
CA SER A 89 4.84 -14.05 0.16
C SER A 89 5.28 -13.93 -1.31
N ARG A 90 5.47 -15.07 -1.99
CA ARG A 90 5.79 -15.11 -3.43
C ARG A 90 4.76 -14.33 -4.26
N SER A 91 3.47 -14.48 -3.94
CA SER A 91 2.39 -13.80 -4.66
C SER A 91 2.45 -12.29 -4.47
N ARG A 92 2.74 -11.82 -3.25
CA ARG A 92 2.88 -10.39 -2.97
C ARG A 92 4.07 -9.78 -3.70
N ALA A 93 5.21 -10.46 -3.69
CA ALA A 93 6.39 -10.07 -4.45
C ALA A 93 6.10 -9.96 -5.96
N GLN A 94 5.36 -10.93 -6.52
CA GLN A 94 4.91 -10.87 -7.92
C GLN A 94 4.01 -9.66 -8.18
N GLN A 95 3.01 -9.41 -7.33
CA GLN A 95 2.09 -8.27 -7.50
C GLN A 95 2.82 -6.93 -7.54
N LEU A 96 3.83 -6.73 -6.68
CA LEU A 96 4.63 -5.50 -6.66
C LEU A 96 5.40 -5.30 -7.98
N VAL A 97 6.03 -6.36 -8.49
CA VAL A 97 6.76 -6.29 -9.76
C VAL A 97 5.83 -6.03 -10.95
N GLU A 98 4.68 -6.70 -11.02
CA GLU A 98 3.73 -6.46 -12.10
C GLU A 98 3.08 -5.08 -12.02
N ARG A 99 2.81 -4.57 -10.81
CA ARG A 99 2.33 -3.20 -10.61
C ARG A 99 3.32 -2.17 -11.16
N ALA A 100 4.61 -2.32 -10.87
CA ALA A 100 5.66 -1.42 -11.35
C ALA A 100 5.78 -1.42 -12.89
N ARG A 101 5.58 -2.58 -13.53
CA ARG A 101 5.55 -2.68 -14.99
C ARG A 101 4.35 -1.93 -15.58
N ALA A 102 3.16 -2.14 -15.01
CA ALA A 102 1.95 -1.46 -15.46
C ALA A 102 2.01 0.07 -15.31
N SER A 103 2.67 0.57 -14.26
CA SER A 103 2.90 2.01 -14.08
C SER A 103 3.96 2.58 -15.02
N THR A 104 4.87 1.75 -15.53
CA THR A 104 5.91 2.18 -16.49
C THR A 104 5.36 2.26 -17.92
N ASP A 105 4.52 1.30 -18.31
CA ASP A 105 3.90 1.25 -19.66
C ASP A 105 2.89 2.37 -19.93
N THR A 106 2.39 3.05 -18.89
CA THR A 106 1.43 4.16 -19.02
C THR A 106 2.09 5.53 -19.20
N ARG A 107 3.43 5.60 -19.24
CA ARG A 107 4.16 6.84 -19.50
C ARG A 107 4.29 7.05 -21.02
N PRO A 108 3.66 8.07 -21.63
CA PRO A 108 3.81 8.32 -23.06
C PRO A 108 5.28 8.61 -23.37
N ALA A 109 5.78 8.01 -24.47
CA ALA A 109 7.11 8.33 -24.99
C ALA A 109 7.14 9.82 -25.37
N GLU A 110 8.04 10.57 -24.71
CA GLU A 110 8.32 11.99 -25.01
C GLU A 110 8.93 12.17 -26.40
#